data_AF-A0A661DGA4-F1
#
_entry.id   AF-A0A661DGA4-F1
#
_cell.length_a   1.000
_cell.length_b   1.000
_cell.length_c   1.000
_cell.angle_alpha   90.00
_cell.angle_beta   90.00
_cell.angle_gamma   90.00
#
_symmetry.space_group_name_H-M   'P 1'
#
loop_
_entity.id
_entity.type
_entity.pdbx_description
1 polymer ?
#
loop_
_entity_poly.entity_id
_entity_poly.type
_entity_poly.pdbx_seq_one_letter_code
_entity_poly.pdbx_strand_id
1 'polypeptide(L)'
;MAVSPNTDNYTLGKGVVYFNRKTDAGAFTGERDLGNAPAFSFNIALEKLEHFSSRGGLKAKDKEIISQITPGCSLTLDEVTAENLALLTLAEIEEVSQAGASIT
;
A
#
# COMPACT_ATOMS: atom_id res chain seq x y z
N MET A 1 -9.63 -23.19 -9.24
CA MET A 1 -9.64 -22.18 -10.32
C MET A 1 -10.00 -22.88 -11.61
N ALA A 2 -11.00 -22.40 -12.36
CA ALA A 2 -11.47 -23.09 -13.56
C ALA A 2 -10.45 -22.90 -14.72
N VAL A 3 -10.22 -23.95 -15.51
CA VAL A 3 -9.37 -23.89 -16.71
C VAL A 3 -10.03 -23.03 -17.78
N SER A 4 -9.25 -22.16 -18.41
CA SER A 4 -9.72 -21.27 -19.47
C SER A 4 -10.27 -22.02 -20.68
N PRO A 5 -11.31 -21.48 -21.37
CA PRO A 5 -12.05 -20.25 -21.06
C PRO A 5 -13.28 -20.52 -20.18
N ASN A 6 -13.40 -19.82 -19.04
CA ASN A 6 -14.61 -19.81 -18.19
C ASN A 6 -14.90 -18.37 -17.72
N THR A 7 -16.16 -17.93 -17.83
CA THR A 7 -16.65 -16.64 -17.37
C THR A 7 -16.50 -16.41 -15.87
N ASP A 8 -16.42 -17.47 -15.06
CA ASP A 8 -16.20 -17.39 -13.61
C ASP A 8 -14.81 -16.82 -13.25
N ASN A 9 -13.88 -16.78 -14.21
CA ASN A 9 -12.56 -16.17 -14.02
C ASN A 9 -12.57 -14.65 -14.22
N TYR A 10 -13.68 -14.05 -14.67
CA TYR A 10 -13.83 -12.60 -14.74
C TYR A 10 -14.20 -12.05 -13.36
N THR A 11 -13.29 -11.32 -12.74
CA THR A 11 -13.55 -10.65 -11.47
C THR A 11 -13.54 -9.14 -11.68
N LEU A 12 -14.62 -8.47 -11.25
CA LEU A 12 -14.59 -7.03 -11.03
C LEU A 12 -14.12 -6.80 -9.59
N GLY A 13 -12.92 -6.26 -9.43
CA GLY A 13 -12.38 -5.88 -8.13
C GLY A 13 -13.22 -4.77 -7.51
N LYS A 14 -14.10 -5.14 -6.57
CA LYS A 14 -14.87 -4.23 -5.72
C LYS A 14 -14.54 -4.63 -4.29
N GLY A 15 -14.11 -3.67 -3.48
CA GLY A 15 -13.71 -3.94 -2.10
C GLY A 15 -13.75 -2.68 -1.27
N VAL A 16 -13.80 -2.89 0.04
CA VAL A 16 -13.71 -1.84 1.05
C VAL A 16 -12.33 -1.91 1.66
N VAL A 17 -11.65 -0.77 1.76
CA VAL A 17 -10.29 -0.70 2.30
C VAL A 17 -10.38 -0.30 3.76
N TYR A 18 -10.02 -1.24 4.63
CA TYR A 18 -9.84 -0.99 6.05
C TYR A 18 -8.37 -0.73 6.38
N PHE A 19 -8.12 0.25 7.23
CA PHE A 19 -6.80 0.55 7.76
C PHE A 19 -6.82 0.61 9.28
N ASN A 20 -5.84 -0.04 9.90
CA ASN A 20 -5.70 -0.06 11.35
C ASN A 20 -4.31 0.47 11.72
N ARG A 21 -4.28 1.67 12.28
CA ARG A 21 -3.04 2.32 12.68
C ARG A 21 -2.49 1.62 13.94
N LYS A 22 -1.18 1.45 14.00
CA LYS A 22 -0.50 1.05 15.24
C LYS A 22 -0.14 2.30 16.03
N THR A 23 -0.34 2.26 17.34
CA THR A 23 0.23 3.23 18.27
C THR A 23 1.75 3.04 18.36
N ASP A 24 2.46 4.02 18.92
CA ASP A 24 3.90 3.89 19.20
C ASP A 24 4.21 2.72 20.15
N ALA A 25 3.25 2.32 20.98
CA ALA A 25 3.32 1.14 21.84
C ALA A 25 3.06 -0.19 21.10
N GLY A 26 2.83 -0.15 19.79
CA GLY A 26 2.59 -1.31 18.93
C GLY A 26 1.17 -1.88 19.00
N ALA A 27 0.27 -1.25 19.75
CA ALA A 27 -1.14 -1.67 19.85
C ALA A 27 -1.96 -1.11 18.68
N PHE A 28 -2.96 -1.84 18.23
CA PHE A 28 -3.87 -1.40 17.17
C PHE A 28 -4.90 -0.42 17.72
N THR A 29 -5.14 0.69 17.00
CA THR A 29 -6.10 1.74 17.41
C THR A 29 -7.54 1.44 17.01
N GLY A 30 -7.76 0.41 16.19
CA GLY A 30 -9.08 0.02 15.67
C GLY A 30 -9.10 0.08 14.14
N GLU A 31 -9.82 -0.85 13.51
CA GLU A 31 -10.00 -0.89 12.06
C GLU A 31 -10.94 0.24 11.62
N ARG A 32 -10.45 1.10 10.72
CA ARG A 32 -11.22 2.21 10.15
C ARG A 32 -11.43 1.98 8.67
N ASP A 33 -12.65 2.27 8.22
CA ASP A 33 -13.01 2.34 6.81
C ASP A 33 -12.40 3.62 6.19
N LEU A 34 -11.61 3.47 5.13
CA LEU A 34 -11.00 4.60 4.42
C LEU A 34 -11.93 5.24 3.38
N GLY A 35 -13.11 4.66 3.16
CA GLY A 35 -14.07 5.09 2.15
C GLY A 35 -13.84 4.48 0.77
N ASN A 36 -14.39 5.14 -0.25
CA ASN A 36 -14.30 4.66 -1.63
C ASN A 36 -12.85 4.76 -2.15
N ALA A 37 -12.30 3.62 -2.57
CA ALA A 37 -10.98 3.51 -3.18
C ALA A 37 -11.10 3.12 -4.67
N PRO A 38 -11.25 4.08 -5.60
CA PRO A 38 -11.49 3.78 -7.02
C PRO A 38 -10.32 3.04 -7.69
N ALA A 39 -9.09 3.18 -7.19
CA ALA A 39 -7.94 2.42 -7.67
C ALA A 39 -7.12 1.86 -6.50
N PHE A 40 -6.84 0.57 -6.59
CA PHE A 40 -5.96 -0.17 -5.70
C PHE A 40 -4.99 -0.98 -6.56
N SER A 41 -3.69 -0.73 -6.41
CA SER A 41 -2.65 -1.44 -7.16
C SER A 41 -1.66 -2.08 -6.19
N PHE A 42 -1.35 -3.34 -6.44
CA PHE A 42 -0.39 -4.12 -5.67
C PHE A 42 0.74 -4.55 -6.60
N ASN A 43 1.97 -4.21 -6.23
CA ASN A 43 3.16 -4.52 -7.01
C ASN A 43 4.18 -5.23 -6.12
N ILE A 44 4.88 -6.21 -6.66
CA ILE A 44 6.01 -6.86 -6.00
C ILE A 44 7.23 -6.62 -6.86
N ALA A 45 8.12 -5.73 -6.42
CA ALA A 45 9.40 -5.53 -7.06
C ALA A 45 10.39 -6.59 -6.54
N LEU A 46 10.89 -7.44 -7.44
CA LEU A 46 11.90 -8.46 -7.16
C LEU A 46 13.24 -8.00 -7.72
N GLU A 47 14.22 -7.81 -6.84
CA GLU A 47 15.60 -7.55 -7.25
C GLU A 47 16.38 -8.86 -7.25
N LYS A 48 16.93 -9.19 -8.42
CA LYS A 48 17.65 -10.45 -8.67
C LYS A 48 19.12 -10.14 -8.91
N LEU A 49 19.98 -10.80 -8.14
CA LEU A 49 21.41 -10.76 -8.32
C LEU A 49 21.82 -11.96 -9.19
N GLU A 50 22.29 -11.66 -10.39
CA GLU A 50 22.60 -12.65 -11.43
C GLU A 50 24.11 -12.76 -11.60
N HIS A 51 24.64 -13.98 -11.42
CA HIS A 51 26.03 -14.28 -11.71
C HIS A 51 26.17 -14.82 -13.13
N PHE A 52 26.94 -14.10 -13.95
CA PHE A 52 27.29 -14.52 -15.31
C PHE A 52 28.71 -15.10 -15.30
N SER A 53 28.85 -16.35 -15.73
CA SER A 53 30.15 -17.00 -15.82
C SER A 53 30.97 -16.41 -16.97
N SER A 54 32.24 -16.08 -16.72
CA SER A 54 33.14 -15.43 -17.68
C SER A 54 34.06 -16.40 -18.43
N ARG A 55 33.82 -17.72 -18.33
CA ARG A 55 34.74 -18.77 -18.82
C ARG A 55 34.38 -19.37 -20.19
N GLY A 56 33.25 -19.00 -20.78
CA GLY A 56 32.82 -19.44 -22.12
C GLY A 56 32.48 -18.27 -23.02
N GLY A 57 32.68 -18.41 -24.34
CA GLY A 57 32.44 -17.36 -25.35
C GLY A 57 30.99 -16.85 -25.45
N LEU A 58 30.06 -17.43 -24.70
CA LEU A 58 28.68 -16.98 -24.54
C LEU A 58 28.41 -16.74 -23.05
N LYS A 59 27.93 -15.53 -22.70
CA LYS A 59 27.58 -15.12 -21.34
C LYS A 59 26.37 -15.92 -20.81
N ALA A 60 26.61 -17.12 -20.31
CA ALA A 60 25.59 -17.94 -19.66
C ALA A 60 25.35 -17.45 -18.22
N LYS A 61 24.09 -17.24 -17.84
CA LYS A 61 23.69 -17.09 -16.43
C LYS A 61 23.95 -18.41 -15.72
N ASP A 62 24.82 -18.39 -14.72
CA ASP A 62 25.20 -19.58 -13.94
C ASP A 62 24.40 -19.66 -12.63
N LYS A 63 24.06 -18.50 -12.05
CA LYS A 63 23.28 -18.43 -10.80
C LYS A 63 22.40 -17.19 -10.76
N GLU A 64 21.15 -17.36 -10.36
CA GLU A 64 20.21 -16.28 -10.08
C GLU A 64 19.79 -16.40 -8.61
N ILE A 65 19.99 -15.35 -7.82
CA ILE A 65 19.54 -15.27 -6.43
C ILE A 65 18.63 -14.05 -6.30
N ILE A 66 17.43 -14.24 -5.75
CA ILE A 66 16.54 -13.13 -5.41
C ILE A 66 17.12 -12.47 -4.16
N SER A 67 17.62 -11.24 -4.30
CA SER A 67 18.28 -10.51 -3.21
C SER A 67 17.28 -9.76 -2.36
N GLN A 68 16.22 -9.21 -2.98
CA GLN A 68 15.23 -8.41 -2.27
C GLN A 68 13.84 -8.57 -2.88
N ILE A 69 12.85 -8.62 -2.00
CA ILE A 69 11.43 -8.61 -2.35
C ILE A 69 10.86 -7.35 -1.70
N THR A 70 10.47 -6.39 -2.52
CA THR A 70 9.86 -5.13 -2.07
C THR A 70 8.39 -5.14 -2.49
N PRO A 71 7.46 -5.59 -1.62
CA PRO A 71 6.04 -5.44 -1.87
C PRO A 71 5.65 -3.96 -1.70
N GLY A 72 4.96 -3.42 -2.70
CA GLY A 72 4.41 -2.08 -2.71
C GLY A 72 2.90 -2.13 -2.95
N CYS A 73 2.17 -1.28 -2.24
CA CYS A 73 0.74 -1.09 -2.42
C CYS A 73 0.48 0.39 -2.62
N SER A 74 -0.30 0.75 -3.63
CA SER A 74 -0.78 2.11 -3.83
C SER A 74 -2.31 2.11 -3.94
N LEU A 75 -2.91 3.09 -3.27
CA LEU A 75 -4.34 3.26 -3.19
C LEU A 75 -4.68 4.74 -3.41
N THR A 76 -5.74 4.99 -4.17
CA THR A 76 -6.32 6.32 -4.35
C THR A 76 -7.67 6.33 -3.67
N LEU A 77 -7.93 7.32 -2.83
CA LEU A 77 -9.17 7.49 -2.08
C LEU A 77 -9.89 8.75 -2.58
N ASP A 78 -11.22 8.70 -2.68
CA ASP A 78 -12.03 9.88 -3.04
C ASP A 78 -12.40 10.74 -1.82
N GLU A 79 -12.50 10.13 -0.63
CA GLU A 79 -12.97 10.80 0.58
C GLU A 79 -11.85 11.60 1.26
N VAL A 80 -11.89 12.93 1.11
CA VAL A 80 -10.96 13.88 1.76
C VAL A 80 -11.48 14.24 3.16
N THR A 81 -11.34 13.31 4.10
CA THR A 81 -11.62 13.55 5.53
C THR A 81 -10.36 14.06 6.24
N ALA A 82 -10.51 14.76 7.36
CA ALA A 82 -9.39 15.23 8.18
C ALA A 82 -8.45 14.06 8.58
N GLU A 83 -9.03 12.88 8.80
CA GLU A 83 -8.31 11.67 9.16
C GLU A 83 -7.55 11.04 7.99
N ASN A 84 -8.17 10.93 6.81
CA ASN A 84 -7.50 10.46 5.61
C ASN A 84 -6.37 11.42 5.17
N LEU A 85 -6.59 12.73 5.36
CA LEU A 85 -5.59 13.75 5.09
C LEU A 85 -4.42 13.65 6.08
N ALA A 86 -4.69 13.45 7.37
CA ALA A 86 -3.66 13.22 8.37
C ALA A 86 -2.82 11.97 8.08
N LEU A 87 -3.45 10.88 7.59
CA LEU A 87 -2.75 9.69 7.13
C LEU A 87 -1.85 9.96 5.92
N LEU A 88 -2.33 10.78 4.96
CA LEU A 88 -1.56 11.17 3.78
C LEU A 88 -0.34 12.03 4.14
N THR A 89 -0.50 12.96 5.08
CA THR A 89 0.55 13.93 5.44
C THR A 89 1.41 13.50 6.63
N LEU A 90 1.21 12.30 7.17
CA LEU A 90 1.86 11.82 8.39
C LEU A 90 1.67 12.77 9.59
N ALA A 91 0.48 13.37 9.70
CA ALA A 91 0.14 14.35 10.72
C ALA A 91 -0.73 13.76 11.85
N GLU A 92 -0.76 14.47 12.97
CA GLU A 92 -1.68 14.22 14.08
C GLU A 92 -2.82 15.26 14.06
N ILE A 93 -4.01 14.84 14.48
CA ILE A 93 -5.20 15.69 14.50
C ILE A 93 -5.38 16.18 15.92
N GLU A 94 -5.48 17.50 16.07
CA GLU A 94 -5.70 18.13 17.36
C GLU A 94 -6.95 19.01 17.28
N GLU A 95 -7.91 18.77 18.17
CA GLU A 95 -9.10 19.60 18.29
C GLU A 95 -8.80 20.81 19.19
N VAL A 96 -8.63 21.98 18.58
CA VAL A 96 -8.39 23.22 19.31
C VAL A 96 -9.68 24.03 19.40
N SER A 97 -10.10 24.37 20.62
CA SER A 97 -11.22 25.27 20.89
C SER A 97 -10.68 26.63 21.36
N GLN A 98 -11.16 27.72 20.74
CA GLN A 98 -10.80 29.07 21.14
C GLN A 98 -11.98 29.74 21.84
N ALA A 99 -11.76 30.23 23.07
CA ALA A 99 -12.70 31.09 23.76
C ALA A 99 -12.67 32.50 23.13
N GLY A 100 -13.84 33.06 22.81
CA GLY A 100 -13.95 34.40 22.24
C GLY A 100 -13.40 35.47 23.19
N ALA A 101 -12.50 36.31 22.69
CA ALA A 101 -11.97 37.45 23.44
C ALA A 101 -12.85 38.68 23.21
N SER A 102 -13.20 39.39 24.29
CA SER A 102 -13.83 40.71 24.19
C SER A 102 -12.77 41.79 23.95
N ILE A 103 -13.03 42.66 22.98
CA ILE A 103 -12.19 43.82 22.65
C ILE A 103 -12.41 44.88 23.73
N THR A 104 -11.34 45.36 24.37
CA THR A 104 -11.35 46.51 25.29
C THR A 104 -10.93 47.77 24.55
#